data_AF-A0A1V9GKV7-F1
#
_entry.id   AF-A0A1V9GKV7-F1
#
_cell.length_a   1.000
_cell.length_b   1.000
_cell.length_c   1.000
_cell.angle_alpha   90.00
_cell.angle_beta   90.00
_cell.angle_gamma   90.00
#
_symmetry.space_group_name_H-M   'P 1'
#
loop_
_entity.id
_entity.type
_entity.pdbx_description
1 polymer ?
#
loop_
_entity_poly.entity_id
_entity_poly.type
_entity_poly.pdbx_seq_one_letter_code
_entity_poly.pdbx_strand_id
1 'polypeptide(L)'
;MPSSETVPLTVVQSVNRALDYIEVNLAGQLSLSLIAGAACVSPFHFQRMFRAVMGETPHAFVLRRRLENALGDISQRSRSPLTDIALSRGFS
;
A
#
# COMPACT_ATOMS: atom_id res chain seq x y z
N MET A 1 -23.70 4.28 -17.39
CA MET A 1 -23.36 5.68 -17.09
C MET A 1 -23.49 5.90 -15.59
N PRO A 2 -22.38 6.13 -14.89
CA PRO A 2 -22.31 7.18 -13.88
C PRO A 2 -21.35 8.28 -14.35
N SER A 3 -21.65 9.48 -13.88
CA SER A 3 -21.16 10.77 -14.34
C SER A 3 -19.64 10.92 -14.35
N SER A 4 -19.12 11.50 -15.42
CA SER A 4 -17.74 11.97 -15.57
C SER A 4 -17.47 13.15 -14.63
N GLU A 5 -17.30 12.89 -13.34
CA GLU A 5 -16.69 13.84 -12.42
C GLU A 5 -15.19 13.87 -12.77
N THR A 6 -14.77 14.84 -13.58
CA THR A 6 -13.37 15.01 -13.99
C THR A 6 -12.54 15.34 -12.76
N VAL A 7 -11.97 14.31 -12.12
CA VAL A 7 -11.00 14.46 -11.04
C VAL A 7 -9.86 15.34 -11.58
N PRO A 8 -9.55 16.48 -10.94
CA PRO A 8 -8.50 17.37 -11.41
C PRO A 8 -7.17 16.62 -11.54
N LEU A 9 -6.41 16.89 -12.61
CA LEU A 9 -5.10 16.24 -12.84
C LEU A 9 -4.15 16.39 -11.64
N THR A 10 -4.26 17.49 -10.89
CA THR A 10 -3.50 17.75 -9.66
C THR A 10 -3.85 16.78 -8.53
N VAL A 11 -5.12 16.42 -8.40
CA VAL A 11 -5.61 15.45 -7.42
C VAL A 11 -5.07 14.06 -7.74
N VAL A 12 -5.13 13.66 -9.02
CA VAL A 12 -4.58 12.38 -9.47
C VAL A 12 -3.07 12.29 -9.20
N GLN A 13 -2.32 13.36 -9.47
CA GLN A 13 -0.89 13.42 -9.17
C GLN A 13 -0.59 13.31 -7.67
N SER A 14 -1.34 14.00 -6.82
CA SER A 14 -1.18 13.91 -5.36
C SER A 14 -1.50 12.50 -4.83
N VAL A 15 -2.52 11.84 -5.36
CA VAL A 15 -2.85 10.45 -5.00
C VAL A 15 -1.74 9.51 -5.45
N ASN A 16 -1.22 9.64 -6.67
CA ASN A 16 -0.12 8.80 -7.16
C ASN A 16 1.13 8.94 -6.28
N ARG A 17 1.51 10.17 -5.90
CA ARG A 17 2.63 10.38 -4.96
C ARG A 17 2.41 9.70 -3.62
N ALA A 18 1.18 9.75 -3.09
CA ALA A 18 0.85 9.05 -1.86
C ALA A 18 0.95 7.52 -2.03
N LEU A 19 0.48 6.98 -3.16
CA LEU A 19 0.57 5.55 -3.47
C LEU A 19 2.03 5.10 -3.57
N ASP A 20 2.86 5.82 -4.31
CA ASP A 20 4.30 5.54 -4.42
C ASP A 20 4.97 5.55 -3.05
N TYR A 21 4.66 6.55 -2.21
CA TYR A 21 5.18 6.62 -0.85
C TYR A 21 4.72 5.45 0.01
N ILE A 22 3.46 5.04 -0.10
CA ILE A 22 2.91 3.89 0.63
C ILE A 22 3.62 2.61 0.21
N GLU A 23 3.79 2.35 -1.08
CA GLU A 23 4.44 1.12 -1.58
C GLU A 23 5.91 1.04 -1.13
N VAL A 24 6.66 2.14 -1.22
CA VAL A 24 8.07 2.18 -0.77
C VAL A 24 8.20 1.97 0.73
N ASN A 25 7.23 2.45 1.53
CA ASN A 25 7.30 2.42 3.00
C ASN A 25 6.35 1.39 3.63
N LEU A 26 5.83 0.44 2.86
CA LEU A 26 4.74 -0.45 3.29
C LEU A 26 5.10 -1.29 4.52
N ALA A 27 6.37 -1.71 4.59
CA ALA A 27 6.95 -2.49 5.70
C ALA A 27 7.26 -1.64 6.95
N GLY A 28 7.28 -0.31 6.83
CA GLY A 28 7.64 0.63 7.90
C GLY A 28 6.43 1.25 8.61
N GLN A 29 6.69 2.21 9.51
CA GLN A 29 5.63 2.99 10.15
C GLN A 29 5.05 4.04 9.18
N LEU A 30 3.83 3.78 8.72
CA LEU A 30 3.05 4.70 7.90
C LEU A 30 2.02 5.42 8.78
N SER A 31 2.10 6.75 8.80
CA SER A 31 1.08 7.59 9.43
C SER A 31 0.38 8.45 8.38
N LEU A 32 -0.87 8.84 8.65
CA LEU A 32 -1.64 9.71 7.76
C LEU A 32 -0.88 11.00 7.42
N SER A 33 -0.19 11.59 8.41
CA SER A 33 0.58 12.82 8.23
C SER A 33 1.76 12.65 7.29
N LEU A 34 2.47 11.52 7.35
CA LEU A 34 3.59 11.22 6.44
C LEU A 34 3.12 11.05 5.00
N ILE A 35 2.04 10.29 4.81
CA ILE A 35 1.46 10.04 3.48
C ILE A 35 0.94 11.36 2.88
N ALA A 36 0.24 12.16 3.69
CA ALA A 36 -0.27 13.46 3.26
C ALA A 36 0.86 14.45 2.93
N GLY A 37 1.95 14.43 3.71
CA GLY A 37 3.16 15.19 3.44
C GLY A 37 3.79 14.84 2.09
N ALA A 38 3.89 13.55 1.75
CA ALA A 38 4.38 13.08 0.45
C ALA A 38 3.48 13.53 -0.72
N ALA A 39 2.17 13.66 -0.48
CA ALA A 39 1.22 14.18 -1.46
C ALA A 39 1.19 15.72 -1.57
N CYS A 40 1.92 16.43 -0.69
CA CYS A 40 1.85 17.89 -0.50
C CYS A 40 0.44 18.39 -0.15
N VAL A 41 -0.33 17.63 0.63
CA VAL A 41 -1.71 17.96 1.04
C VAL A 41 -1.82 17.90 2.56
N SER A 42 -2.71 18.69 3.16
CA SER A 42 -2.98 18.57 4.60
C SER A 42 -3.62 17.20 4.92
N PRO A 43 -3.36 16.60 6.10
CA PRO A 43 -3.86 15.27 6.45
C PRO A 43 -5.38 15.10 6.29
N PHE A 44 -6.14 16.13 6.69
CA PHE A 44 -7.59 16.12 6.62
C PHE A 44 -8.11 16.20 5.17
N HIS A 45 -7.54 17.08 4.34
CA HIS A 45 -7.89 17.15 2.92
C HIS A 45 -7.47 15.87 2.18
N PHE A 46 -6.30 15.34 2.49
CA PHE A 46 -5.79 14.11 1.90
C PHE A 46 -6.74 12.93 2.18
N GLN A 47 -7.19 12.75 3.42
CA GLN A 47 -8.12 11.66 3.75
C GLN A 47 -9.42 11.74 2.94
N ARG A 48 -10.01 12.94 2.81
CA ARG A 48 -11.27 13.14 2.08
C ARG A 48 -11.09 12.92 0.57
N MET A 49 -10.01 13.49 0.02
CA MET A 49 -9.64 13.36 -1.38
C MET A 49 -9.31 11.91 -1.76
N PHE A 50 -8.47 11.24 -0.96
CA PHE A 50 -8.07 9.85 -1.18
C PHE A 50 -9.29 8.93 -1.18
N ARG A 51 -10.22 9.12 -0.23
CA ARG A 51 -11.47 8.34 -0.21
C ARG A 51 -12.36 8.59 -1.42
N ALA A 52 -12.42 9.83 -1.91
CA ALA A 52 -13.19 10.16 -3.11
C ALA A 52 -12.61 9.47 -4.36
N VAL A 53 -11.28 9.35 -4.45
CA VAL A 53 -10.59 8.75 -5.60
C VAL A 53 -10.50 7.22 -5.50
N MET A 54 -10.13 6.70 -4.34
CA MET A 54 -9.84 5.27 -4.12
C MET A 54 -11.03 4.48 -3.56
N GLY A 55 -12.09 5.15 -3.11
CA GLY A 55 -13.25 4.51 -2.48
C GLY A 55 -13.04 4.06 -1.03
N GLU A 56 -11.80 4.05 -0.53
CA GLU A 56 -11.44 3.63 0.82
C GLU A 56 -10.56 4.66 1.56
N THR A 57 -10.36 4.49 2.87
CA THR A 57 -9.48 5.37 3.64
C THR A 57 -8.00 4.99 3.43
N PRO A 58 -7.05 5.94 3.57
CA PRO A 58 -5.62 5.62 3.47
C PRO A 58 -5.18 4.49 4.41
N HIS A 59 -5.72 4.46 5.63
CA HIS A 59 -5.40 3.40 6.59
C HIS A 59 -5.90 2.02 6.14
N ALA A 60 -7.14 1.95 5.62
CA ALA A 60 -7.69 0.71 5.08
C ALA A 60 -6.88 0.20 3.87
N PHE A 61 -6.51 1.12 2.97
CA PHE A 61 -5.65 0.82 1.82
C PHE A 61 -4.31 0.21 2.26
N VAL A 62 -3.61 0.84 3.21
CA VAL A 62 -2.33 0.34 3.74
C VAL A 62 -2.48 -1.05 4.35
N LEU A 63 -3.52 -1.27 5.15
CA LEU A 63 -3.78 -2.57 5.78
C LEU A 63 -4.03 -3.66 4.73
N ARG A 64 -4.83 -3.36 3.70
CA ARG A 64 -5.10 -4.26 2.59
C ARG A 64 -3.82 -4.61 1.83
N ARG A 65 -2.99 -3.61 1.50
CA ARG A 65 -1.71 -3.82 0.81
C ARG A 65 -0.72 -4.65 1.63
N ARG A 66 -0.68 -4.47 2.95
CA ARG A 66 0.12 -5.32 3.85
C ARG A 66 -0.34 -6.76 3.87
N LEU A 67 -1.65 -6.99 3.88
CA LEU A 67 -2.23 -8.32 3.82
C LEU A 67 -1.91 -9.00 2.48
N GLU A 68 -2.08 -8.29 1.37
CA GLU A 68 -1.74 -8.77 0.03
C GLU A 68 -0.26 -9.15 -0.09
N ASN A 69 0.65 -8.33 0.45
CA ASN A 69 2.08 -8.66 0.51
C ASN A 69 2.36 -9.90 1.36
N ALA A 70 1.80 -9.98 2.57
CA ALA A 70 1.99 -11.14 3.45
C ALA A 70 1.48 -12.44 2.82
N LEU A 71 0.34 -12.39 2.10
CA LEU A 71 -0.18 -13.55 1.36
C LEU A 71 0.72 -13.94 0.19
N GLY A 72 1.30 -12.96 -0.50
CA GLY A 72 2.32 -13.17 -1.53
C GLY A 72 3.55 -13.88 -0.95
N ASP A 73 4.07 -13.40 0.17
CA ASP A 73 5.22 -13.99 0.86
C ASP A 73 4.96 -15.43 1.31
N ILE A 74 3.79 -15.71 1.88
CA ILE A 74 3.40 -17.07 2.29
C ILE A 74 3.32 -18.00 1.06
N SER A 75 2.71 -17.52 -0.03
CA SER A 75 2.57 -18.31 -1.27
C SER A 75 3.92 -18.61 -1.93
N GLN A 76 4.88 -17.67 -1.84
CA GLN A 76 6.24 -17.85 -2.34
C GLN A 76 7.11 -18.73 -1.43
N ARG A 77 7.02 -18.57 -0.10
CA ARG A 77 7.76 -19.39 0.88
C ARG A 77 7.25 -20.82 0.98
N SER A 78 5.97 -21.06 0.72
CA SER A 78 5.37 -22.40 0.66
C SER A 78 5.98 -23.29 -0.45
N ARG A 79 6.71 -22.70 -1.41
CA ARG A 79 7.40 -23.45 -2.48
C ARG A 79 8.81 -23.93 -2.12
N SER A 80 9.34 -23.60 -0.94
CA SER A 80 10.54 -24.27 -0.44
C SER A 80 10.09 -25.37 0.54
N PRO A 81 10.15 -26.66 0.17
CA PRO A 81 9.88 -27.71 1.13
C PRO A 81 10.85 -27.52 2.31
N LEU A 82 10.34 -27.57 3.53
CA LEU A 82 11.11 -27.47 4.78
C LEU A 82 12.34 -28.40 4.75
N THR A 83 12.24 -29.49 3.99
CA THR A 83 13.28 -30.47 3.65
C THR A 83 14.50 -29.87 2.94
N ASP A 84 14.33 -28.96 1.97
CA ASP A 84 15.46 -28.32 1.26
C ASP A 84 16.22 -27.34 2.17
N ILE A 85 15.52 -26.69 3.09
CA ILE A 85 16.15 -25.82 4.10
C ILE A 85 16.91 -26.67 5.12
N ALA A 86 16.37 -27.82 5.53
CA ALA A 86 17.06 -28.75 6.43
C ALA A 86 18.31 -29.38 5.80
N LEU A 87 18.20 -29.83 4.54
CA LEU A 87 19.31 -30.44 3.78
C LEU A 87 20.41 -29.42 3.47
N SER A 88 20.07 -28.17 3.13
CA SER A 88 21.06 -27.10 2.91
C SER A 88 21.74 -26.60 4.18
N ARG A 89 21.20 -26.94 5.37
CA ARG A 89 21.73 -26.55 6.69
C ARG A 89 22.48 -27.68 7.40
N GLY A 90 22.70 -28.82 6.74
CA GLY A 90 23.55 -29.90 7.26
C GLY A 90 22.89 -30.79 8.32
N PHE A 91 21.56 -30.79 8.41
CA PHE A 91 20.85 -31.81 9.19
C PHE A 91 20.74 -33.09 8.35
N SER A 92 21.50 -34.12 8.72
CA SER A 92 21.46 -35.49 8.19
C SER A 92 21.21 -36.46 9.32
#